data_AF-A0A348N3A1-F1
#
_entry.id   AF-A0A348N3A1-F1
#
_cell.length_a   1.000
_cell.length_b   1.000
_cell.length_c   1.000
_cell.angle_alpha   90.00
_cell.angle_beta   90.00
_cell.angle_gamma   90.00
#
_symmetry.space_group_name_H-M   'P 1'
#
loop_
_entity.id
_entity.type
_entity.pdbx_description
1 polymer ?
#
loop_
_entity_poly.entity_id
_entity_poly.type
_entity_poly.pdbx_seq_one_letter_code
_entity_poly.pdbx_strand_id
1 'polypeptide(L)'
;MATIIKGKACDAEQSITLMQARLAQIGIEIEVVSWRNPVPGVYSVHIRDKACHALFSNGKGSNEAACLASALGEFFERLSCHYFFADYYLGQDISASDYVHYPDERWFVIEDEQWPDDLLNPELIAYFDPDGTLDPSQLFDLNSGAGERGICALPFRDEQQNLIYIPVNILGNSFVSNGMAAGNTMDEAIVQALSEICERYVKQQVITQSICLPLIAEQTMRPFVTTYQAITAIRDAGYGLRVMDASLGGKWPVVAVALTVPSTGAVLTSFGAHPCFEVALERTVTELLQGRALGDIATLTPPIFDQEALMATENIEMHFIDSTGDVPYALFSACPDYPLSLWDMSGSIADTAQQLKDKITAAGYTIYLAQYTQLGVPVCRICIPGMSDIYPVEDLEWENNNEGAVLRSKLLSLSQLSPNVWRKLLVELDAGDYPEDLPVAGWLGLLADKDSLWSTLRLAELKLMLLLALQDPTANEALGRSLPLIHC
;
A
#
# COMPACT_ATOMS: atom_id res chain seq x y z
N MET A 1 24.02 -20.84 17.04
CA MET A 1 24.00 -21.25 15.61
C MET A 1 22.97 -20.36 14.95
N ALA A 2 23.31 -19.70 13.84
CA ALA A 2 22.37 -18.85 13.13
C ALA A 2 21.31 -19.74 12.44
N THR A 3 20.03 -19.46 12.69
CA THR A 3 18.91 -20.20 12.08
C THR A 3 18.53 -19.48 10.80
N ILE A 4 18.82 -20.08 9.64
CA ILE A 4 18.37 -19.54 8.35
C ILE A 4 16.85 -19.74 8.28
N ILE A 5 16.13 -18.62 8.13
CA ILE A 5 14.68 -18.62 7.96
C ILE A 5 14.36 -19.16 6.55
N LYS A 6 13.35 -20.03 6.44
CA LYS A 6 12.96 -20.62 5.16
C LYS A 6 12.58 -19.53 4.16
N GLY A 7 13.16 -19.59 2.96
CA GLY A 7 12.96 -18.57 1.91
C GLY A 7 13.87 -17.35 2.00
N LYS A 8 14.83 -17.32 2.94
CA LYS A 8 15.81 -16.22 3.08
C LYS A 8 17.21 -16.66 2.68
N ALA A 9 17.96 -15.78 2.01
CA ALA A 9 19.31 -16.08 1.53
C ALA A 9 20.38 -16.07 2.64
N CYS A 10 20.15 -15.35 3.73
CA CYS A 10 21.02 -15.32 4.91
C CYS A 10 20.22 -15.37 6.21
N ASP A 11 20.94 -15.51 7.33
CA ASP A 11 20.32 -15.42 8.65
C ASP A 11 19.90 -13.98 9.00
N ALA A 12 18.94 -13.86 9.93
CA ALA A 12 18.34 -12.58 10.28
C ALA A 12 19.35 -11.63 10.93
N GLU A 13 20.27 -12.14 11.74
CA GLU A 13 21.29 -11.33 12.42
C GLU A 13 22.25 -10.66 11.42
N GLN A 14 22.64 -11.37 10.36
CA GLN A 14 23.41 -10.80 9.25
C GLN A 14 22.63 -9.72 8.52
N SER A 15 21.37 -9.97 8.18
CA SER A 15 20.49 -8.97 7.53
C SER A 15 20.35 -7.71 8.38
N ILE A 16 20.07 -7.85 9.68
CA ILE A 16 19.94 -6.73 10.62
C ILE A 16 21.24 -5.92 10.66
N THR A 17 22.38 -6.60 10.85
CA THR A 17 23.69 -5.94 10.95
C THR A 17 24.00 -5.14 9.69
N LEU A 18 23.75 -5.72 8.51
CA LEU A 18 23.95 -5.04 7.23
C LEU A 18 23.06 -3.81 7.11
N MET A 19 21.75 -3.98 7.31
CA MET A 19 20.76 -2.91 7.12
C MET A 19 20.97 -1.75 8.09
N GLN A 20 21.22 -2.04 9.37
CA GLN A 20 21.52 -0.99 10.35
C GLN A 20 22.80 -0.22 10.00
N ALA A 21 23.85 -0.91 9.55
CA ALA A 21 25.09 -0.26 9.13
C ALA A 21 24.87 0.63 7.90
N ARG A 22 24.02 0.21 6.95
CA ARG A 22 23.68 1.00 5.75
C ARG A 22 22.86 2.24 6.08
N LEU A 23 21.86 2.15 6.96
CA LEU A 23 21.10 3.31 7.42
C LEU A 23 21.99 4.33 8.15
N ALA A 24 22.86 3.86 9.03
CA ALA A 24 23.80 4.72 9.75
C ALA A 24 24.78 5.45 8.80
N GLN A 25 25.18 4.83 7.68
CA GLN A 25 26.05 5.46 6.67
C GLN A 25 25.41 6.67 5.99
N ILE A 26 24.08 6.68 5.86
CA ILE A 26 23.31 7.80 5.27
C ILE A 26 22.70 8.72 6.34
N GLY A 27 23.09 8.55 7.61
CA GLY A 27 22.66 9.42 8.71
C GLY A 27 21.27 9.12 9.27
N ILE A 28 20.66 7.99 8.91
CA ILE A 28 19.39 7.53 9.49
C ILE A 28 19.68 6.71 10.74
N GLU A 29 19.11 7.13 11.86
CA GLU A 29 19.24 6.42 13.14
C GLU A 29 17.89 5.81 13.53
N ILE A 30 17.79 4.49 13.43
CA ILE A 30 16.56 3.79 13.80
C ILE A 30 16.44 3.64 15.33
N GLU A 31 15.24 3.93 15.83
CA GLU A 31 14.81 3.51 17.16
C GLU A 31 13.63 2.53 17.08
N VAL A 32 13.55 1.64 18.07
CA VAL A 32 12.39 0.76 18.24
C VAL A 32 11.40 1.46 19.15
N VAL A 33 10.18 1.67 18.65
CA VAL A 33 9.12 2.37 19.38
C VAL A 33 8.31 1.39 20.21
N SER A 34 7.97 0.22 19.66
CA SER A 34 7.21 -0.80 20.38
C SER A 34 7.45 -2.21 19.84
N TRP A 35 7.29 -3.19 20.73
CA TRP A 35 7.27 -4.62 20.44
C TRP A 35 5.94 -5.21 20.88
N ARG A 36 5.43 -6.18 20.14
CA ARG A 36 4.29 -7.01 20.56
C ARG A 36 4.58 -8.49 20.28
N ASN A 37 4.05 -9.34 21.16
CA ASN A 37 4.09 -10.80 21.05
C ASN A 37 2.76 -11.36 21.60
N PRO A 38 1.64 -11.20 20.88
CA PRO A 38 0.31 -11.50 21.40
C PRO A 38 0.08 -13.01 21.61
N VAL A 39 0.73 -13.87 20.82
CA VAL A 39 0.70 -15.33 20.96
C VAL A 39 2.07 -15.92 20.61
N PRO A 40 2.43 -17.13 21.12
CA PRO A 40 3.72 -17.74 20.83
C PRO A 40 4.00 -17.82 19.33
N GLY A 41 5.18 -17.33 18.92
CA GLY A 41 5.59 -17.40 17.52
C GLY A 41 4.98 -16.32 16.62
N VAL A 42 4.35 -15.28 17.19
CA VAL A 42 3.86 -14.12 16.43
C VAL A 42 4.41 -12.85 17.05
N TYR A 43 5.35 -12.21 16.37
CA TYR A 43 5.99 -10.97 16.82
C TYR A 43 5.70 -9.86 15.83
N SER A 44 5.49 -8.65 16.36
CA SER A 44 5.51 -7.42 15.56
C SER A 44 6.36 -6.34 16.23
N VAL A 45 7.01 -5.51 15.42
CA VAL A 45 7.82 -4.38 15.88
C VAL A 45 7.49 -3.13 15.07
N HIS A 46 7.44 -1.98 15.74
CA HIS A 46 7.34 -0.68 15.10
C HIS A 46 8.67 0.04 15.26
N ILE A 47 9.29 0.44 14.14
CA ILE A 47 10.56 1.17 14.11
C ILE A 47 10.39 2.50 13.38
N ARG A 48 11.21 3.49 13.71
CA ARG A 48 11.23 4.77 13.00
C ARG A 48 12.61 5.41 13.03
N ASP A 49 12.83 6.37 12.16
CA ASP A 49 13.97 7.29 12.27
C ASP A 49 13.78 8.24 13.47
N LYS A 50 14.85 8.46 14.23
CA LYS A 50 14.87 9.39 15.37
C LYS A 50 14.76 10.85 14.96
N ALA A 51 15.30 11.20 13.78
CA ALA A 51 15.31 12.59 13.33
C ALA A 51 13.99 12.98 12.65
N CYS A 52 13.40 12.06 11.89
CA CYS A 52 12.12 12.26 11.21
C CYS A 52 11.13 11.14 11.54
N HIS A 53 10.22 11.38 12.49
CA HIS A 53 9.23 10.38 12.90
C HIS A 53 8.23 9.97 11.81
N ALA A 54 8.15 10.71 10.69
CA ALA A 54 7.34 10.34 9.53
C ALA A 54 7.94 9.15 8.76
N LEU A 55 9.24 8.86 8.94
CA LEU A 55 9.90 7.70 8.37
C LEU A 55 9.81 6.53 9.36
N PHE A 56 8.86 5.63 9.13
CA PHE A 56 8.64 4.48 9.98
C PHE A 56 8.24 3.24 9.19
N SER A 57 8.48 2.07 9.76
CA SER A 57 8.02 0.81 9.18
C SER A 57 7.62 -0.16 10.29
N ASN A 58 6.92 -1.20 9.89
CA ASN A 58 6.54 -2.28 10.79
C ASN A 58 7.21 -3.58 10.34
N GLY A 59 7.52 -4.44 11.30
CA GLY A 59 8.02 -5.78 11.02
C GLY A 59 7.11 -6.82 11.62
N LYS A 60 7.07 -7.98 10.98
CA LYS A 60 6.37 -9.19 11.44
C LYS A 60 7.28 -10.40 11.33
N GLY A 61 7.11 -11.38 12.22
CA GLY A 61 7.87 -12.62 12.12
C GLY A 61 7.64 -13.60 13.27
N SER A 62 8.21 -14.79 13.15
CA SER A 62 8.08 -15.88 14.13
C SER A 62 9.00 -15.77 15.35
N ASN A 63 9.93 -14.82 15.34
CA ASN A 63 10.82 -14.46 16.46
C ASN A 63 11.29 -13.01 16.34
N GLU A 64 11.93 -12.46 17.38
CA GLU A 64 12.39 -11.07 17.42
C GLU A 64 13.37 -10.72 16.29
N ALA A 65 14.32 -11.60 15.97
CA ALA A 65 15.30 -11.33 14.91
C ALA A 65 14.64 -11.29 13.52
N ALA A 66 13.77 -12.27 13.22
CA ALA A 66 12.99 -12.28 11.98
C ALA A 66 12.13 -11.01 11.84
N CYS A 67 11.50 -10.60 12.93
CA CYS A 67 10.63 -9.44 12.99
C CYS A 67 11.40 -8.12 12.80
N LEU A 68 12.56 -7.95 13.45
CA LEU A 68 13.40 -6.76 13.25
C LEU A 68 14.00 -6.71 11.84
N ALA A 69 14.44 -7.86 11.29
CA ALA A 69 14.89 -7.95 9.91
C ALA A 69 13.77 -7.55 8.93
N SER A 70 12.53 -7.99 9.18
CA SER A 70 11.35 -7.58 8.40
C SER A 70 11.14 -6.08 8.44
N ALA A 71 11.18 -5.45 9.62
CA ALA A 71 10.95 -4.00 9.75
C ALA A 71 12.02 -3.18 9.02
N LEU A 72 13.30 -3.57 9.17
CA LEU A 72 14.41 -2.93 8.47
C LEU A 72 14.32 -3.14 6.96
N GLY A 73 13.91 -4.34 6.51
CA GLY A 73 13.67 -4.63 5.09
C GLY A 73 12.60 -3.72 4.51
N GLU A 74 11.44 -3.62 5.18
CA GLU A 74 10.37 -2.69 4.80
C GLU A 74 10.87 -1.23 4.80
N PHE A 75 11.71 -0.83 5.76
CA PHE A 75 12.29 0.51 5.76
C PHE A 75 13.14 0.77 4.49
N PHE A 76 13.99 -0.18 4.09
CA PHE A 76 14.78 -0.07 2.85
C PHE A 76 13.91 -0.10 1.60
N GLU A 77 12.85 -0.90 1.59
CA GLU A 77 11.86 -0.94 0.52
C GLU A 77 11.23 0.44 0.33
N ARG A 78 10.64 1.02 1.38
CA ARG A 78 9.98 2.33 1.31
C ARG A 78 10.96 3.45 0.98
N LEU A 79 12.17 3.40 1.55
CA LEU A 79 13.20 4.40 1.28
C LEU A 79 13.71 4.32 -0.16
N SER A 80 14.00 3.12 -0.69
CA SER A 80 14.56 2.96 -2.03
C SER A 80 13.54 3.17 -3.14
N CYS A 81 12.24 2.97 -2.85
CA CYS A 81 11.13 3.27 -3.76
C CYS A 81 10.61 4.72 -3.60
N HIS A 82 11.24 5.53 -2.74
CA HIS A 82 10.83 6.90 -2.40
C HIS A 82 9.40 7.00 -1.83
N TYR A 83 8.85 5.89 -1.33
CA TYR A 83 7.46 5.81 -0.90
C TYR A 83 7.18 6.60 0.37
N PHE A 84 8.18 6.80 1.24
CA PHE A 84 8.04 7.74 2.37
C PHE A 84 7.73 9.18 1.96
N PHE A 85 8.04 9.52 0.71
CA PHE A 85 7.89 10.85 0.16
C PHE A 85 6.70 10.98 -0.78
N ALA A 86 6.01 9.87 -1.09
CA ALA A 86 5.00 9.79 -2.14
C ALA A 86 3.89 10.84 -1.98
N ASP A 87 3.43 11.06 -0.75
CA ASP A 87 2.33 11.98 -0.43
C ASP A 87 2.77 13.43 -0.19
N TYR A 88 4.03 13.77 -0.49
CA TYR A 88 4.58 15.09 -0.16
C TYR A 88 5.15 15.82 -1.38
N TYR A 89 4.84 17.11 -1.46
CA TYR A 89 5.54 18.06 -2.29
C TYR A 89 6.94 18.31 -1.73
N LEU A 90 7.97 18.18 -2.57
CA LEU A 90 9.38 18.22 -2.14
C LEU A 90 9.99 19.61 -2.15
N GLY A 91 9.20 20.64 -2.46
CA GLY A 91 9.65 22.02 -2.47
C GLY A 91 10.37 22.40 -3.76
N GLN A 92 10.43 23.71 -4.01
CA GLN A 92 10.90 24.27 -5.27
C GLN A 92 12.36 23.91 -5.60
N ASP A 93 13.21 23.78 -4.58
CA ASP A 93 14.63 23.45 -4.76
C ASP A 93 14.79 22.02 -5.33
N ILE A 94 14.02 21.05 -4.84
CA ILE A 94 14.04 19.68 -5.36
C ILE A 94 13.35 19.62 -6.73
N SER A 95 12.20 20.28 -6.89
CA SER A 95 11.51 20.41 -8.19
C SER A 95 12.43 20.91 -9.32
N ALA A 96 13.31 21.86 -9.00
CA ALA A 96 14.23 22.50 -9.94
C ALA A 96 15.59 21.79 -10.08
N SER A 97 15.81 20.69 -9.34
CA SER A 97 17.04 19.91 -9.40
C SER A 97 17.15 19.10 -10.70
N ASP A 98 18.33 18.57 -11.02
CA ASP A 98 18.55 17.76 -12.24
C ASP A 98 17.58 16.57 -12.32
N TYR A 99 17.26 15.97 -11.18
CA TYR A 99 16.22 14.96 -11.00
C TYR A 99 15.46 15.17 -9.69
N VAL A 100 14.21 14.68 -9.62
CA VAL A 100 13.34 14.72 -8.43
C VAL A 100 13.31 13.37 -7.73
N HIS A 101 13.13 12.29 -8.48
CA HIS A 101 13.01 10.92 -8.00
C HIS A 101 14.32 10.16 -8.19
N TYR A 102 14.76 9.94 -9.44
CA TYR A 102 15.97 9.14 -9.71
C TYR A 102 16.81 9.74 -10.84
N PRO A 103 18.15 9.57 -10.83
CA PRO A 103 19.01 10.11 -11.90
C PRO A 103 18.67 9.62 -13.32
N ASP A 104 17.98 8.49 -13.45
CA ASP A 104 17.54 7.88 -14.71
C ASP A 104 16.04 8.08 -15.00
N GLU A 105 15.37 8.97 -14.26
CA GLU A 105 14.03 9.42 -14.60
C GLU A 105 14.01 10.20 -15.92
N ARG A 106 12.85 10.22 -16.58
CA ARG A 106 12.62 11.07 -17.75
C ARG A 106 11.42 11.97 -17.55
N TRP A 107 11.54 13.16 -18.12
CA TRP A 107 10.51 14.19 -18.13
C TRP A 107 9.90 14.29 -19.52
N PHE A 108 8.57 14.26 -19.58
CA PHE A 108 7.80 14.29 -20.81
C PHE A 108 6.89 15.51 -20.80
N VAL A 109 7.01 16.36 -21.82
CA VAL A 109 6.08 17.47 -22.02
C VAL A 109 4.96 16.98 -22.92
N ILE A 110 3.72 17.17 -22.50
CA ILE A 110 2.55 16.86 -23.31
C ILE A 110 2.28 18.03 -24.24
N GLU A 111 2.32 17.77 -25.55
CA GLU A 111 1.89 18.69 -26.59
C GLU A 111 0.56 18.17 -27.16
N ASP A 112 -0.44 19.05 -27.29
CA ASP A 112 -1.74 18.75 -27.89
C ASP A 112 -2.49 17.53 -27.30
N GLU A 113 -2.36 17.27 -25.99
CA GLU A 113 -3.04 16.17 -25.25
C GLU A 113 -2.71 14.76 -25.80
N GLN A 114 -1.58 14.60 -26.50
CA GLN A 114 -1.16 13.31 -27.06
C GLN A 114 -0.17 12.57 -26.16
N TRP A 115 -0.32 11.25 -26.10
CA TRP A 115 0.65 10.36 -25.46
C TRP A 115 2.01 10.41 -26.18
N PRO A 116 3.11 10.71 -25.48
CA PRO A 116 4.45 10.64 -26.05
C PRO A 116 4.86 9.20 -26.39
N ASP A 117 5.51 8.98 -27.53
CA ASP A 117 5.88 7.64 -28.03
C ASP A 117 6.70 6.78 -27.03
N ASP A 118 7.53 7.43 -26.21
CA ASP A 118 8.43 6.80 -25.22
C ASP A 118 7.78 6.67 -23.81
N LEU A 119 6.57 7.20 -23.61
CA LEU A 119 5.84 7.17 -22.33
C LEU A 119 4.75 6.10 -22.39
N LEU A 120 4.83 5.10 -21.50
CA LEU A 120 4.03 3.88 -21.56
C LEU A 120 4.22 3.13 -22.90
N ASN A 121 3.49 2.03 -23.06
CA ASN A 121 3.35 1.33 -24.34
C ASN A 121 1.85 1.27 -24.72
N PRO A 122 1.49 0.90 -25.96
CA PRO A 122 0.07 0.88 -26.36
C PRO A 122 -0.84 0.00 -25.50
N GLU A 123 -0.31 -1.10 -24.94
CA GLU A 123 -1.09 -1.99 -24.06
C GLU A 123 -1.38 -1.31 -22.71
N LEU A 124 -0.41 -0.60 -22.14
CA LEU A 124 -0.57 0.17 -20.90
C LEU A 124 -1.50 1.37 -21.10
N ILE A 125 -1.39 2.08 -22.23
CA ILE A 125 -2.32 3.17 -22.56
C ILE A 125 -3.75 2.63 -22.63
N ALA A 126 -3.98 1.53 -23.36
CA ALA A 126 -5.31 0.92 -23.45
C ALA A 126 -5.82 0.38 -22.10
N TYR A 127 -4.94 0.09 -21.15
CA TYR A 127 -5.32 -0.34 -19.81
C TYR A 127 -5.72 0.83 -18.89
N PHE A 128 -4.90 1.88 -18.84
CA PHE A 128 -5.14 3.04 -17.97
C PHE A 128 -6.12 4.07 -18.56
N ASP A 129 -6.30 4.05 -19.87
CA ASP A 129 -7.22 4.93 -20.60
C ASP A 129 -8.08 4.10 -21.57
N PRO A 130 -8.94 3.20 -21.04
CA PRO A 130 -9.73 2.29 -21.87
C PRO A 130 -10.76 3.03 -22.75
N ASP A 131 -11.25 4.18 -22.29
CA ASP A 131 -12.25 5.00 -22.98
C ASP A 131 -11.65 6.14 -23.83
N GLY A 132 -10.34 6.39 -23.73
CA GLY A 132 -9.67 7.46 -24.46
C GLY A 132 -10.01 8.86 -23.95
N THR A 133 -10.35 8.99 -22.67
CA THR A 133 -10.78 10.26 -22.02
C THR A 133 -9.71 10.86 -21.12
N LEU A 134 -8.71 10.08 -20.72
CA LEU A 134 -7.66 10.55 -19.83
C LEU A 134 -6.77 11.58 -20.53
N ASP A 135 -6.76 12.81 -20.03
CA ASP A 135 -5.81 13.83 -20.47
C ASP A 135 -4.42 13.51 -19.90
N PRO A 136 -3.42 13.16 -20.75
CA PRO A 136 -2.09 12.80 -20.26
C PRO A 136 -1.44 13.94 -19.47
N SER A 137 -1.79 15.20 -19.75
CA SER A 137 -1.21 16.36 -19.07
C SER A 137 -1.56 16.42 -17.57
N GLN A 138 -2.61 15.70 -17.13
CA GLN A 138 -2.97 15.57 -15.71
C GLN A 138 -2.08 14.58 -14.95
N LEU A 139 -1.24 13.80 -15.63
CA LEU A 139 -0.43 12.75 -14.99
C LEU A 139 0.91 13.25 -14.40
N PHE A 140 0.99 14.53 -14.03
CA PHE A 140 2.16 15.06 -13.35
C PHE A 140 2.25 14.55 -11.90
N ASP A 141 3.46 14.42 -11.37
CA ASP A 141 3.66 13.93 -10.01
C ASP A 141 3.45 15.03 -8.96
N LEU A 142 2.82 14.66 -7.84
CA LEU A 142 2.60 15.56 -6.69
C LEU A 142 3.91 16.16 -6.16
N ASN A 143 4.98 15.38 -6.21
CA ASN A 143 6.27 15.65 -5.56
C ASN A 143 7.01 16.83 -6.18
N SER A 144 6.89 16.99 -7.50
CA SER A 144 7.65 17.98 -8.26
C SER A 144 6.94 19.31 -8.49
N GLY A 145 5.62 19.41 -8.34
CA GLY A 145 4.93 20.69 -8.59
C GLY A 145 3.52 20.50 -9.10
N ALA A 146 3.09 21.43 -9.96
CA ALA A 146 1.79 21.47 -10.62
C ALA A 146 1.96 21.34 -12.15
N GLY A 147 2.78 20.37 -12.57
CA GLY A 147 2.99 20.01 -13.97
C GLY A 147 3.89 20.94 -14.79
N GLU A 148 4.52 21.95 -14.20
CA GLU A 148 5.29 22.97 -14.95
C GLU A 148 6.47 22.38 -15.74
N ARG A 149 7.07 21.30 -15.25
CA ARG A 149 8.20 20.59 -15.89
C ARG A 149 7.72 19.46 -16.83
N GLY A 150 6.44 19.11 -16.79
CA GLY A 150 5.85 17.96 -17.48
C GLY A 150 5.66 16.75 -16.55
N ILE A 151 5.56 15.57 -17.15
CA ILE A 151 5.32 14.29 -16.47
C ILE A 151 6.66 13.63 -16.18
N CYS A 152 6.93 13.36 -14.90
CA CYS A 152 8.04 12.52 -14.49
C CYS A 152 7.66 11.04 -14.60
N ALA A 153 8.48 10.25 -15.29
CA ALA A 153 8.29 8.82 -15.43
C ALA A 153 9.57 8.03 -15.15
N LEU A 154 9.40 6.84 -14.59
CA LEU A 154 10.47 5.98 -14.11
C LEU A 154 10.70 4.80 -15.06
N PRO A 155 11.96 4.34 -15.21
CA PRO A 155 12.28 3.21 -16.08
C PRO A 155 11.88 1.88 -15.45
N PHE A 156 11.06 1.11 -16.16
CA PHE A 156 10.68 -0.27 -15.87
C PHE A 156 11.09 -1.19 -17.02
N ARG A 157 11.26 -2.48 -16.73
CA ARG A 157 11.48 -3.50 -17.76
C ARG A 157 10.42 -4.58 -17.73
N ASP A 158 9.96 -4.97 -18.91
CA ASP A 158 9.14 -6.17 -19.09
C ASP A 158 9.98 -7.45 -19.06
N GLU A 159 9.35 -8.60 -19.26
CA GLU A 159 10.02 -9.91 -19.27
C GLU A 159 11.00 -10.06 -20.43
N GLN A 160 10.76 -9.38 -21.55
CA GLN A 160 11.65 -9.36 -22.71
C GLN A 160 12.78 -8.32 -22.56
N GLN A 161 12.86 -7.63 -21.42
CA GLN A 161 13.84 -6.58 -21.11
C GLN A 161 13.67 -5.30 -21.94
N ASN A 162 12.52 -5.09 -22.57
CA ASN A 162 12.21 -3.79 -23.17
C ASN A 162 12.13 -2.75 -22.06
N LEU A 163 12.52 -1.52 -22.38
CA LEU A 163 12.46 -0.39 -21.45
C LEU A 163 11.14 0.35 -21.66
N ILE A 164 10.40 0.58 -20.59
CA ILE A 164 9.13 1.33 -20.59
C ILE A 164 9.24 2.40 -19.50
N TYR A 165 8.81 3.62 -19.80
CA TYR A 165 8.70 4.68 -18.79
C TYR A 165 7.27 4.75 -18.25
N ILE A 166 7.09 4.57 -16.94
CA ILE A 166 5.79 4.63 -16.27
C ILE A 166 5.72 5.92 -15.43
N PRO A 167 4.70 6.79 -15.61
CA PRO A 167 4.51 8.00 -14.81
C PRO A 167 4.54 7.72 -13.31
N VAL A 168 5.24 8.57 -12.55
CA VAL A 168 5.20 8.53 -11.08
C VAL A 168 3.78 8.70 -10.56
N ASN A 169 2.96 9.51 -11.25
CA ASN A 169 1.55 9.70 -10.93
C ASN A 169 0.77 8.37 -10.96
N ILE A 170 0.86 7.59 -12.05
CA ILE A 170 0.22 6.27 -12.17
C ILE A 170 0.74 5.32 -11.09
N LEU A 171 2.05 5.32 -10.84
CA LEU A 171 2.64 4.51 -9.79
C LEU A 171 2.11 4.87 -8.40
N GLY A 172 1.90 6.15 -8.12
CA GLY A 172 1.38 6.66 -6.86
C GLY A 172 -0.11 6.36 -6.66
N ASN A 173 -0.93 6.65 -7.68
CA ASN A 173 -2.39 6.53 -7.59
C ASN A 173 -2.87 5.08 -7.76
N SER A 174 -2.36 4.30 -8.72
CA SER A 174 -2.93 2.96 -8.99
C SER A 174 -2.30 1.85 -8.13
N PHE A 175 -0.99 1.92 -7.89
CA PHE A 175 -0.24 0.80 -7.29
C PHE A 175 0.19 1.05 -5.84
N VAL A 176 0.31 2.31 -5.42
CA VAL A 176 0.82 2.71 -4.09
C VAL A 176 2.05 1.88 -3.67
N SER A 177 2.06 1.27 -2.48
CA SER A 177 3.16 0.43 -2.01
C SER A 177 3.14 -1.00 -2.57
N ASN A 178 2.13 -1.39 -3.35
CA ASN A 178 1.99 -2.77 -3.82
C ASN A 178 3.09 -3.17 -4.80
N GLY A 179 3.62 -4.38 -4.60
CA GLY A 179 4.71 -4.91 -5.41
C GLY A 179 6.08 -4.29 -5.12
N MET A 180 6.24 -3.55 -4.02
CA MET A 180 7.56 -3.17 -3.51
C MET A 180 8.10 -4.30 -2.62
N ALA A 181 9.41 -4.57 -2.69
CA ALA A 181 10.04 -5.47 -1.75
C ALA A 181 11.55 -5.22 -1.62
N ALA A 182 12.06 -5.36 -0.41
CA ALA A 182 13.49 -5.53 -0.16
C ALA A 182 13.86 -7.00 0.08
N GLY A 183 15.11 -7.36 -0.21
CA GLY A 183 15.62 -8.70 0.03
C GLY A 183 17.14 -8.73 0.21
N ASN A 184 17.65 -9.84 0.73
CA ASN A 184 19.10 -10.05 0.80
C ASN A 184 19.74 -10.25 -0.58
N THR A 185 18.94 -10.71 -1.55
CA THR A 185 19.27 -10.77 -2.98
C THR A 185 18.11 -10.17 -3.79
N MET A 186 18.36 -9.80 -5.05
CA MET A 186 17.31 -9.28 -5.93
C MET A 186 16.21 -10.32 -6.19
N ASP A 187 16.57 -11.60 -6.37
CA ASP A 187 15.58 -12.66 -6.54
C ASP A 187 14.73 -12.85 -5.28
N GLU A 188 15.30 -12.67 -4.07
CA GLU A 188 14.53 -12.71 -2.82
C GLU A 188 13.51 -11.57 -2.77
N ALA A 189 13.92 -10.35 -3.14
CA ALA A 189 13.01 -9.20 -3.23
C ALA A 189 11.89 -9.47 -4.24
N ILE A 190 12.22 -9.96 -5.44
CA ILE A 190 11.23 -10.29 -6.48
C ILE A 190 10.23 -11.35 -6.00
N VAL A 191 10.68 -12.41 -5.31
CA VAL A 191 9.78 -13.43 -4.75
C VAL A 191 8.81 -12.81 -3.75
N GLN A 192 9.27 -11.91 -2.88
CA GLN A 192 8.41 -11.23 -1.91
C GLN A 192 7.40 -10.32 -2.61
N ALA A 193 7.84 -9.46 -3.53
CA ALA A 193 6.97 -8.55 -4.28
C ALA A 193 5.88 -9.29 -5.07
N LEU A 194 6.25 -10.33 -5.82
CA LEU A 194 5.28 -11.14 -6.58
C LEU A 194 4.33 -11.93 -5.68
N SER A 195 4.81 -12.39 -4.52
CA SER A 195 3.94 -13.02 -3.53
C SER A 195 2.92 -12.02 -2.99
N GLU A 196 3.35 -10.82 -2.59
CA GLU A 196 2.45 -9.77 -2.10
C GLU A 196 1.39 -9.38 -3.14
N ILE A 197 1.77 -9.28 -4.42
CA ILE A 197 0.81 -9.04 -5.50
C ILE A 197 -0.20 -10.18 -5.58
N CYS A 198 0.23 -11.45 -5.53
CA CYS A 198 -0.69 -12.59 -5.51
C CYS A 198 -1.62 -12.56 -4.28
N GLU A 199 -1.09 -12.19 -3.11
CA GLU A 199 -1.85 -12.08 -1.86
C GLU A 199 -3.01 -11.10 -2.01
N ARG A 200 -2.73 -9.89 -2.49
CA ARG A 200 -3.73 -8.82 -2.64
C ARG A 200 -4.71 -9.11 -3.77
N TYR A 201 -4.22 -9.59 -4.90
CA TYR A 201 -5.05 -10.03 -6.02
C TYR A 201 -6.06 -11.09 -5.57
N VAL A 202 -5.61 -12.15 -4.91
CA VAL A 202 -6.50 -13.21 -4.42
C VAL A 202 -7.42 -12.71 -3.31
N LYS A 203 -6.92 -11.88 -2.38
CA LYS A 203 -7.76 -11.27 -1.33
C LYS A 203 -8.94 -10.54 -1.95
N GLN A 204 -8.68 -9.65 -2.91
CA GLN A 204 -9.73 -8.89 -3.60
C GLN A 204 -10.73 -9.84 -4.27
N GLN A 205 -10.27 -10.82 -5.05
CA GLN A 205 -11.16 -11.79 -5.71
C GLN A 205 -12.04 -12.55 -4.71
N VAL A 206 -11.47 -13.01 -3.58
CA VAL A 206 -12.22 -13.75 -2.56
C VAL A 206 -13.30 -12.90 -1.91
N ILE A 207 -13.00 -11.64 -1.61
CA ILE A 207 -13.96 -10.70 -1.02
C ILE A 207 -15.03 -10.30 -2.04
N THR A 208 -14.62 -9.76 -3.19
CA THR A 208 -15.53 -9.17 -4.17
C THR A 208 -16.34 -10.21 -4.95
N GLN A 209 -15.94 -11.49 -4.98
CA GLN A 209 -16.74 -12.56 -5.61
C GLN A 209 -17.40 -13.47 -4.58
N SER A 210 -17.32 -13.14 -3.29
CA SER A 210 -17.91 -13.93 -2.21
C SER A 210 -17.47 -15.41 -2.25
N ILE A 211 -16.19 -15.68 -2.49
CA ILE A 211 -15.67 -17.05 -2.69
C ILE A 211 -15.62 -17.81 -1.36
N CYS A 212 -16.22 -19.00 -1.32
CA CYS A 212 -16.06 -19.94 -0.23
C CYS A 212 -14.79 -20.79 -0.42
N LEU A 213 -13.81 -20.59 0.45
CA LEU A 213 -12.51 -21.28 0.37
C LEU A 213 -12.52 -22.64 1.11
N PRO A 214 -11.80 -23.65 0.59
CA PRO A 214 -11.62 -24.93 1.28
C PRO A 214 -10.78 -24.80 2.56
N LEU A 215 -11.22 -25.47 3.63
CA LEU A 215 -10.47 -25.52 4.90
C LEU A 215 -9.21 -26.39 4.77
N ILE A 216 -8.11 -25.90 5.34
CA ILE A 216 -6.88 -26.68 5.53
C ILE A 216 -7.03 -27.54 6.77
N ALA A 217 -6.81 -28.85 6.62
CA ALA A 217 -6.98 -29.79 7.72
C ALA A 217 -5.88 -29.67 8.78
N GLU A 218 -6.24 -29.96 10.04
CA GLU A 218 -5.33 -29.94 11.18
C GLU A 218 -4.04 -30.76 10.96
N GLN A 219 -4.15 -31.96 10.37
CA GLN A 219 -2.98 -32.79 10.10
C GLN A 219 -1.97 -32.15 9.13
N THR A 220 -2.43 -31.25 8.25
CA THR A 220 -1.57 -30.51 7.32
C THR A 220 -0.81 -29.41 8.05
N MET A 221 -1.40 -28.78 9.07
CA MET A 221 -0.79 -27.66 9.79
C MET A 221 0.14 -28.11 10.93
N ARG A 222 -0.15 -29.25 11.56
CA ARG A 222 0.61 -29.79 12.71
C ARG A 222 2.14 -29.86 12.54
N PRO A 223 2.69 -30.21 11.36
CA PRO A 223 4.13 -30.21 11.15
C PRO A 223 4.80 -28.84 11.31
N PHE A 224 4.07 -27.75 11.09
CA PHE A 224 4.57 -26.37 11.21
C PHE A 224 4.42 -25.89 12.66
N VAL A 225 5.25 -26.47 13.55
CA VAL A 225 5.07 -26.44 15.01
C VAL A 225 4.82 -25.03 15.56
N THR A 226 5.64 -24.04 15.21
CA THR A 226 5.51 -22.66 15.71
C THR A 226 4.18 -22.03 15.29
N THR A 227 3.85 -22.10 14.00
CA THR A 227 2.61 -21.54 13.45
C THR A 227 1.38 -22.27 13.98
N TYR A 228 1.47 -23.59 14.15
CA TYR A 228 0.41 -24.39 14.75
C TYR A 228 0.16 -24.01 16.21
N GLN A 229 1.22 -23.77 17.00
CA GLN A 229 1.10 -23.28 18.37
C GLN A 229 0.41 -21.91 18.44
N ALA A 230 0.73 -20.99 17.52
CA ALA A 230 0.04 -19.70 17.42
C ALA A 230 -1.47 -19.89 17.14
N ILE A 231 -1.81 -20.73 16.15
CA ILE A 231 -3.19 -21.07 15.79
C ILE A 231 -3.95 -21.66 17.00
N THR A 232 -3.33 -22.60 17.72
CA THR A 232 -3.92 -23.20 18.93
C THR A 232 -4.10 -22.15 20.03
N ALA A 233 -3.12 -21.29 20.28
CA ALA A 233 -3.21 -20.25 21.30
C ALA A 233 -4.35 -19.24 21.02
N ILE A 234 -4.56 -18.86 19.76
CA ILE A 234 -5.69 -18.00 19.34
C ILE A 234 -7.02 -18.68 19.66
N ARG A 235 -7.15 -19.98 19.34
CA ARG A 235 -8.37 -20.76 19.61
C ARG A 235 -8.62 -20.96 21.10
N ASP A 236 -7.58 -21.25 21.87
CA ASP A 236 -7.64 -21.42 23.33
C ASP A 236 -8.01 -20.12 24.04
N ALA A 237 -7.69 -18.97 23.45
CA ALA A 237 -8.16 -17.66 23.90
C ALA A 237 -9.66 -17.39 23.60
N GLY A 238 -10.36 -18.34 22.98
CA GLY A 238 -11.81 -18.28 22.73
C GLY A 238 -12.21 -17.72 21.37
N TYR A 239 -11.26 -17.49 20.46
CA TYR A 239 -11.56 -17.04 19.09
C TYR A 239 -11.85 -18.21 18.15
N GLY A 240 -12.77 -18.00 17.22
CA GLY A 240 -12.92 -18.88 16.06
C GLY A 240 -11.77 -18.63 15.08
N LEU A 241 -11.20 -19.69 14.49
CA LEU A 241 -10.16 -19.55 13.48
C LEU A 241 -10.33 -20.58 12.36
N ARG A 242 -10.69 -20.10 11.16
CA ARG A 242 -10.67 -20.88 9.92
C ARG A 242 -9.35 -20.63 9.21
N VAL A 243 -8.61 -21.70 8.92
CA VAL A 243 -7.40 -21.65 8.09
C VAL A 243 -7.77 -22.28 6.75
N MET A 244 -7.59 -21.54 5.67
CA MET A 244 -8.16 -21.81 4.36
C MET A 244 -7.11 -21.74 3.28
N ASP A 245 -7.25 -22.63 2.29
CA ASP A 245 -6.46 -22.59 1.08
C ASP A 245 -7.10 -21.59 0.12
N ALA A 246 -6.40 -20.48 -0.14
CA ALA A 246 -6.81 -19.43 -1.04
C ALA A 246 -6.14 -19.55 -2.42
N SER A 247 -5.61 -20.73 -2.75
CA SER A 247 -4.93 -20.93 -4.03
C SER A 247 -5.84 -20.89 -5.26
N LEU A 248 -7.15 -20.84 -5.06
CA LEU A 248 -8.16 -20.89 -6.12
C LEU A 248 -7.93 -22.11 -7.03
N GLY A 249 -7.83 -23.30 -6.40
CA GLY A 249 -7.58 -24.57 -7.09
C GLY A 249 -6.11 -24.77 -7.52
N GLY A 250 -5.14 -24.20 -6.80
CA GLY A 250 -3.70 -24.29 -7.11
C GLY A 250 -3.20 -23.23 -8.11
N LYS A 251 -4.04 -22.26 -8.47
CA LYS A 251 -3.70 -21.16 -9.36
C LYS A 251 -2.80 -20.11 -8.70
N TRP A 252 -2.81 -19.95 -7.38
CA TRP A 252 -1.99 -18.95 -6.69
C TRP A 252 -1.41 -19.48 -5.38
N PRO A 253 -0.24 -19.02 -4.92
CA PRO A 253 0.38 -19.54 -3.72
C PRO A 253 -0.08 -18.80 -2.45
N VAL A 254 -1.39 -18.79 -2.18
CA VAL A 254 -2.02 -17.93 -1.15
C VAL A 254 -2.77 -18.74 -0.10
N VAL A 255 -2.53 -18.43 1.17
CA VAL A 255 -3.29 -18.90 2.34
C VAL A 255 -4.18 -17.77 2.84
N ALA A 256 -5.37 -18.11 3.32
CA ALA A 256 -6.25 -17.18 4.03
C ALA A 256 -6.57 -17.69 5.45
N VAL A 257 -6.74 -16.76 6.38
CA VAL A 257 -7.22 -17.03 7.74
C VAL A 257 -8.38 -16.10 8.03
N ALA A 258 -9.47 -16.64 8.58
CA ALA A 258 -10.57 -15.84 9.12
C ALA A 258 -10.67 -16.07 10.63
N LEU A 259 -10.44 -15.01 11.40
CA LEU A 259 -10.67 -14.95 12.83
C LEU A 259 -12.11 -14.49 13.08
N THR A 260 -12.81 -15.18 13.97
CA THR A 260 -14.18 -14.82 14.37
C THR A 260 -14.22 -14.58 15.87
N VAL A 261 -14.93 -13.53 16.27
CA VAL A 261 -15.16 -13.15 17.67
C VAL A 261 -16.53 -13.69 18.11
N PRO A 262 -16.62 -14.79 18.88
CA PRO A 262 -17.91 -15.45 19.11
C PRO A 262 -18.95 -14.60 19.84
N SER A 263 -18.51 -13.63 20.65
CA SER A 263 -19.41 -12.74 21.40
C SER A 263 -20.13 -11.71 20.55
N THR A 264 -19.56 -11.31 19.41
CA THR A 264 -20.10 -10.26 18.54
C THR A 264 -20.43 -10.76 17.13
N GLY A 265 -19.89 -11.92 16.73
CA GLY A 265 -19.94 -12.39 15.35
C GLY A 265 -18.99 -11.66 14.41
N ALA A 266 -18.17 -10.74 14.92
CA ALA A 266 -17.25 -9.95 14.13
C ALA A 266 -16.13 -10.82 13.51
N VAL A 267 -15.64 -10.41 12.35
CA VAL A 267 -14.65 -11.16 11.58
C VAL A 267 -13.48 -10.28 11.19
N LEU A 268 -12.28 -10.87 11.23
CA LEU A 268 -11.07 -10.31 10.61
C LEU A 268 -10.50 -11.36 9.67
N THR A 269 -10.20 -10.98 8.43
CA THR A 269 -9.51 -11.84 7.48
C THR A 269 -8.06 -11.38 7.31
N SER A 270 -7.19 -12.36 7.14
CA SER A 270 -5.79 -12.16 6.80
C SER A 270 -5.45 -13.07 5.62
N PHE A 271 -4.61 -12.58 4.72
CA PHE A 271 -4.10 -13.32 3.58
C PHE A 271 -2.58 -13.32 3.66
N GLY A 272 -1.95 -14.38 3.16
CA GLY A 272 -0.50 -14.47 3.09
C GLY A 272 -0.09 -15.31 1.92
N ALA A 273 0.86 -14.82 1.13
CA ALA A 273 1.36 -15.55 -0.02
C ALA A 273 2.84 -15.87 0.11
N HIS A 274 3.22 -17.06 -0.36
CA HIS A 274 4.60 -17.45 -0.62
C HIS A 274 4.64 -18.77 -1.42
N PRO A 275 5.59 -18.94 -2.35
CA PRO A 275 5.79 -20.21 -3.09
C PRO A 275 5.96 -21.44 -2.20
N CYS A 276 6.51 -21.26 -1.00
CA CYS A 276 6.53 -22.29 0.03
C CYS A 276 5.29 -22.16 0.94
N PHE A 277 4.44 -23.19 0.96
CA PHE A 277 3.22 -23.23 1.76
C PHE A 277 3.42 -22.90 3.26
N GLU A 278 4.48 -23.46 3.87
CA GLU A 278 4.81 -23.19 5.28
C GLU A 278 5.01 -21.69 5.56
N VAL A 279 5.73 -21.02 4.67
CA VAL A 279 6.02 -19.59 4.78
C VAL A 279 4.76 -18.78 4.51
N ALA A 280 3.92 -19.18 3.55
CA ALA A 280 2.63 -18.54 3.30
C ALA A 280 1.74 -18.60 4.54
N LEU A 281 1.62 -19.78 5.15
CA LEU A 281 0.86 -19.99 6.38
C LEU A 281 1.40 -19.16 7.57
N GLU A 282 2.72 -19.13 7.77
CA GLU A 282 3.36 -18.29 8.80
C GLU A 282 3.05 -16.80 8.58
N ARG A 283 3.20 -16.32 7.34
CA ARG A 283 2.91 -14.91 6.97
C ARG A 283 1.45 -14.56 7.26
N THR A 284 0.50 -15.40 6.87
CA THR A 284 -0.93 -15.13 7.11
C THR A 284 -1.26 -15.02 8.60
N VAL A 285 -0.70 -15.91 9.43
CA VAL A 285 -0.96 -15.90 10.88
C VAL A 285 -0.26 -14.75 11.59
N THR A 286 0.96 -14.40 11.18
CA THR A 286 1.70 -13.26 11.76
C THR A 286 1.08 -11.92 11.39
N GLU A 287 0.56 -11.78 10.16
CA GLU A 287 -0.17 -10.60 9.71
C GLU A 287 -1.45 -10.36 10.51
N LEU A 288 -2.20 -11.43 10.80
CA LEU A 288 -3.50 -11.36 11.48
C LEU A 288 -3.43 -10.60 12.82
N LEU A 289 -2.29 -10.68 13.51
CA LEU A 289 -2.07 -10.07 14.82
C LEU A 289 -0.97 -8.98 14.80
N GLN A 290 -0.54 -8.53 13.62
CA GLN A 290 0.45 -7.46 13.51
C GLN A 290 -0.11 -6.18 14.14
N GLY A 291 0.61 -5.61 15.10
CA GLY A 291 0.21 -4.35 15.74
C GLY A 291 -1.08 -4.44 16.57
N ARG A 292 -1.65 -5.64 16.77
CA ARG A 292 -2.93 -5.86 17.47
C ARG A 292 -2.74 -6.80 18.67
N ALA A 293 -3.35 -6.47 19.81
CA ALA A 293 -3.47 -7.40 20.92
C ALA A 293 -4.77 -8.23 20.76
N LEU A 294 -4.81 -9.42 21.38
CA LEU A 294 -6.07 -10.16 21.55
C LEU A 294 -7.01 -9.31 22.42
N GLY A 295 -7.99 -8.65 21.80
CA GLY A 295 -8.88 -7.67 22.44
C GLY A 295 -9.02 -6.35 21.69
N ASP A 296 -8.06 -6.00 20.83
CA ASP A 296 -8.06 -4.80 19.97
C ASP A 296 -8.94 -5.01 18.71
N ILE A 297 -10.17 -5.47 18.91
CA ILE A 297 -11.08 -5.98 17.87
C ILE A 297 -12.47 -5.33 17.91
N ALA A 298 -12.62 -4.24 18.68
CA ALA A 298 -13.90 -3.56 18.86
C ALA A 298 -14.44 -2.90 17.59
N THR A 299 -13.58 -2.63 16.60
CA THR A 299 -13.93 -2.00 15.33
C THR A 299 -14.36 -3.00 14.25
N LEU A 300 -14.23 -4.31 14.49
CA LEU A 300 -14.56 -5.32 13.50
C LEU A 300 -16.08 -5.50 13.36
N THR A 301 -16.54 -5.67 12.13
CA THR A 301 -17.94 -5.91 11.79
C THR A 301 -18.24 -7.39 11.57
N PRO A 302 -19.49 -7.83 11.78
CA PRO A 302 -19.94 -9.15 11.30
C PRO A 302 -19.91 -9.24 9.77
N PRO A 303 -19.76 -10.45 9.21
CA PRO A 303 -19.78 -10.63 7.77
C PRO A 303 -21.15 -10.32 7.17
N ILE A 304 -21.16 -9.86 5.92
CA ILE A 304 -22.36 -9.35 5.23
C ILE A 304 -22.75 -10.21 4.02
N PHE A 305 -23.99 -10.05 3.56
CA PHE A 305 -24.51 -10.65 2.32
C PHE A 305 -24.61 -9.65 1.17
N ASP A 306 -24.43 -8.36 1.45
CA ASP A 306 -24.59 -7.29 0.48
C ASP A 306 -23.41 -7.29 -0.49
N GLN A 307 -23.68 -7.74 -1.70
CA GLN A 307 -22.67 -7.88 -2.74
C GLN A 307 -22.21 -6.53 -3.29
N GLU A 308 -23.06 -5.51 -3.29
CA GLU A 308 -22.69 -4.16 -3.76
C GLU A 308 -21.68 -3.54 -2.79
N ALA A 309 -21.95 -3.62 -1.48
CA ALA A 309 -21.02 -3.15 -0.45
C ALA A 309 -19.67 -3.91 -0.48
N LEU A 310 -19.67 -5.21 -0.76
CA LEU A 310 -18.43 -5.99 -0.87
C LEU A 310 -17.55 -5.59 -2.05
N MET A 311 -18.15 -5.15 -3.15
CA MET A 311 -17.47 -4.72 -4.37
C MET A 311 -17.12 -3.23 -4.38
N ALA A 312 -17.65 -2.46 -3.43
CA ALA A 312 -17.38 -1.03 -3.33
C ALA A 312 -15.88 -0.75 -3.18
N THR A 313 -15.39 0.29 -3.86
CA THR A 313 -13.97 0.67 -3.85
C THR A 313 -13.50 0.95 -2.43
N GLU A 314 -14.31 1.64 -1.65
CA GLU A 314 -14.04 1.97 -0.25
C GLU A 314 -13.83 0.71 0.60
N ASN A 315 -14.55 -0.38 0.28
CA ASN A 315 -14.36 -1.65 0.96
C ASN A 315 -13.00 -2.30 0.63
N ILE A 316 -12.60 -2.25 -0.64
CA ILE A 316 -11.31 -2.77 -1.11
C ILE A 316 -10.17 -1.96 -0.48
N GLU A 317 -10.31 -0.64 -0.41
CA GLU A 317 -9.37 0.25 0.25
C GLU A 317 -9.24 -0.02 1.74
N MET A 318 -10.36 -0.15 2.47
CA MET A 318 -10.34 -0.54 3.88
C MET A 318 -9.63 -1.90 4.08
N HIS A 319 -9.85 -2.85 3.16
CA HIS A 319 -9.12 -4.11 3.17
C HIS A 319 -7.62 -3.95 2.93
N PHE A 320 -7.19 -2.98 2.12
CA PHE A 320 -5.79 -2.68 1.84
C PHE A 320 -5.12 -1.95 3.01
N ILE A 321 -5.77 -0.94 3.57
CA ILE A 321 -5.22 -0.03 4.58
C ILE A 321 -5.03 -0.74 5.93
N ASP A 322 -6.07 -1.41 6.45
CA ASP A 322 -6.04 -1.98 7.79
C ASP A 322 -6.80 -3.31 7.97
N SER A 323 -7.37 -3.85 6.90
CA SER A 323 -8.15 -5.10 6.89
C SER A 323 -9.45 -5.04 7.69
N THR A 324 -10.04 -3.86 7.89
CA THR A 324 -11.34 -3.71 8.57
C THR A 324 -12.54 -3.62 7.63
N GLY A 325 -12.33 -3.80 6.33
CA GLY A 325 -13.42 -3.88 5.36
C GLY A 325 -14.38 -5.04 5.64
N ASP A 326 -15.58 -4.94 5.07
CA ASP A 326 -16.62 -5.93 5.17
C ASP A 326 -16.22 -7.25 4.50
N VAL A 327 -16.63 -8.36 5.14
CA VAL A 327 -16.26 -9.72 4.75
C VAL A 327 -17.49 -10.49 4.28
N PRO A 328 -17.43 -11.27 3.19
CA PRO A 328 -18.58 -12.02 2.71
C PRO A 328 -18.96 -13.16 3.66
N TYR A 329 -20.25 -13.28 3.96
CA TYR A 329 -20.79 -14.40 4.74
C TYR A 329 -20.55 -15.75 4.05
N ALA A 330 -20.45 -15.76 2.71
CA ALA A 330 -20.17 -16.94 1.90
C ALA A 330 -18.86 -17.65 2.27
N LEU A 331 -17.86 -16.92 2.77
CA LEU A 331 -16.59 -17.48 3.28
C LEU A 331 -16.81 -18.51 4.41
N PHE A 332 -17.96 -18.45 5.09
CA PHE A 332 -18.34 -19.33 6.18
C PHE A 332 -19.22 -20.52 5.75
N SER A 333 -19.51 -20.66 4.46
CA SER A 333 -20.27 -21.79 3.90
C SER A 333 -19.56 -23.13 4.16
N ALA A 334 -20.32 -24.22 4.04
CA ALA A 334 -19.83 -25.59 4.19
C ALA A 334 -19.35 -26.19 2.86
N CYS A 335 -19.75 -25.63 1.72
CA CYS A 335 -19.35 -26.09 0.39
C CYS A 335 -18.33 -25.12 -0.20
N PRO A 336 -17.06 -25.51 -0.36
CA PRO A 336 -16.06 -24.66 -1.00
C PRO A 336 -16.28 -24.63 -2.52
N ASP A 337 -15.99 -23.48 -3.13
CA ASP A 337 -16.10 -23.28 -4.58
C ASP A 337 -14.92 -23.86 -5.34
N TYR A 338 -13.80 -24.08 -4.64
CA TYR A 338 -12.58 -24.66 -5.17
C TYR A 338 -12.17 -25.92 -4.38
N PRO A 339 -11.55 -26.92 -5.04
CA PRO A 339 -10.94 -28.03 -4.35
C PRO A 339 -9.70 -27.57 -3.58
N LEU A 340 -9.44 -28.20 -2.42
CA LEU A 340 -8.20 -28.02 -1.67
C LEU A 340 -7.00 -28.42 -2.55
N SER A 341 -6.04 -27.52 -2.69
CA SER A 341 -4.80 -27.69 -3.44
C SER A 341 -3.62 -27.17 -2.62
N LEU A 342 -2.89 -28.09 -2.00
CA LEU A 342 -1.66 -27.75 -1.29
C LEU A 342 -0.51 -27.69 -2.30
N TRP A 343 0.03 -26.48 -2.51
CA TRP A 343 1.17 -26.26 -3.42
C TRP A 343 2.50 -26.39 -2.69
N ASP A 344 3.55 -26.68 -3.45
CA ASP A 344 4.91 -26.45 -3.01
C ASP A 344 5.75 -26.10 -4.24
N MET A 345 6.13 -24.83 -4.33
CA MET A 345 7.02 -24.28 -5.37
C MET A 345 8.42 -24.01 -4.79
N SER A 346 8.78 -24.71 -3.70
CA SER A 346 10.09 -24.56 -3.07
C SER A 346 11.21 -25.06 -3.98
N GLY A 347 12.29 -24.29 -4.01
CA GLY A 347 13.47 -24.50 -4.83
C GLY A 347 14.57 -23.53 -4.41
N SER A 348 15.53 -23.27 -5.30
CA SER A 348 16.40 -22.11 -5.09
C SER A 348 15.58 -20.82 -5.21
N ILE A 349 16.03 -19.73 -4.56
CA ILE A 349 15.31 -18.44 -4.60
C ILE A 349 15.12 -17.97 -6.06
N ALA A 350 16.14 -18.13 -6.90
CA ALA A 350 16.07 -17.79 -8.32
C ALA A 350 15.05 -18.65 -9.10
N ASP A 351 15.04 -19.98 -8.87
CA ASP A 351 14.06 -20.86 -9.51
C ASP A 351 12.63 -20.51 -9.07
N THR A 352 12.46 -20.21 -7.79
CA THR A 352 11.17 -19.81 -7.22
C THR A 352 10.71 -18.46 -7.80
N ALA A 353 11.61 -17.49 -7.98
CA ALA A 353 11.31 -16.22 -8.65
C ALA A 353 10.84 -16.46 -10.09
N GLN A 354 11.55 -17.30 -10.84
CA GLN A 354 11.20 -17.61 -12.22
C GLN A 354 9.85 -18.34 -12.31
N GLN A 355 9.60 -19.34 -11.46
CA GLN A 355 8.33 -20.06 -11.45
C GLN A 355 7.13 -19.15 -11.17
N LEU A 356 7.27 -18.14 -10.29
CA LEU A 356 6.21 -17.14 -10.07
C LEU A 356 5.97 -16.28 -11.31
N LYS A 357 7.03 -15.79 -11.95
CA LYS A 357 6.93 -15.02 -13.20
C LYS A 357 6.25 -15.82 -14.31
N ASP A 358 6.66 -17.07 -14.50
CA ASP A 358 6.09 -17.96 -15.51
C ASP A 358 4.59 -18.21 -15.24
N LYS A 359 4.20 -18.33 -13.97
CA LYS A 359 2.81 -18.55 -13.58
C LYS A 359 1.93 -17.33 -13.86
N ILE A 360 2.44 -16.13 -13.59
CA ILE A 360 1.75 -14.86 -13.84
C ILE A 360 1.63 -14.60 -15.35
N THR A 361 2.71 -14.78 -16.11
CA THR A 361 2.70 -14.61 -17.58
C THR A 361 1.83 -15.66 -18.27
N ALA A 362 1.84 -16.91 -17.83
CA ALA A 362 0.93 -17.94 -18.33
C ALA A 362 -0.55 -17.64 -18.02
N ALA A 363 -0.83 -16.80 -17.01
CA ALA A 363 -2.17 -16.30 -16.72
C ALA A 363 -2.58 -15.08 -17.59
N GLY A 364 -1.70 -14.61 -18.48
CA GLY A 364 -1.97 -13.53 -19.43
C GLY A 364 -1.58 -12.14 -18.94
N TYR A 365 -0.81 -12.04 -17.87
CA TYR A 365 -0.37 -10.77 -17.29
C TYR A 365 1.07 -10.43 -17.68
N THR A 366 1.36 -9.14 -17.85
CA THR A 366 2.70 -8.61 -18.14
C THR A 366 3.29 -7.98 -16.87
N ILE A 367 4.55 -8.31 -16.57
CA ILE A 367 5.28 -7.90 -15.38
C ILE A 367 6.25 -6.78 -15.74
N TYR A 368 6.02 -5.60 -15.17
CA TYR A 368 6.92 -4.47 -15.25
C TYR A 368 7.74 -4.38 -13.97
N LEU A 369 9.07 -4.45 -14.07
CA LEU A 369 10.00 -4.50 -12.94
C LEU A 369 11.01 -3.35 -12.98
N ALA A 370 11.10 -2.60 -11.88
CA ALA A 370 12.18 -1.68 -11.57
C ALA A 370 13.06 -2.24 -10.43
N GLN A 371 14.36 -1.96 -10.48
CA GLN A 371 15.35 -2.46 -9.51
C GLN A 371 16.16 -1.31 -8.92
N TYR A 372 16.30 -1.31 -7.60
CA TYR A 372 17.03 -0.32 -6.83
C TYR A 372 18.10 -1.02 -5.98
N THR A 373 19.33 -0.52 -6.04
CA THR A 373 20.50 -1.08 -5.31
C THR A 373 21.40 0.01 -4.71
N GLN A 374 21.05 1.27 -4.91
CA GLN A 374 21.86 2.46 -4.61
C GLN A 374 22.18 2.57 -3.11
N LEU A 375 21.29 2.07 -2.24
CA LEU A 375 21.45 2.08 -0.79
C LEU A 375 22.16 0.83 -0.23
N GLY A 376 22.66 -0.04 -1.11
CA GLY A 376 23.41 -1.24 -0.73
C GLY A 376 22.54 -2.41 -0.22
N VAL A 377 21.23 -2.33 -0.39
CA VAL A 377 20.24 -3.38 -0.17
C VAL A 377 19.43 -3.56 -1.46
N PRO A 378 19.31 -4.78 -2.01
CA PRO A 378 18.45 -5.05 -3.16
C PRO A 378 16.97 -4.75 -2.87
N VAL A 379 16.38 -3.88 -3.67
CA VAL A 379 14.95 -3.54 -3.65
C VAL A 379 14.39 -3.62 -5.07
N CYS A 380 13.16 -4.07 -5.20
CA CYS A 380 12.42 -3.97 -6.45
C CYS A 380 11.06 -3.30 -6.26
N ARG A 381 10.53 -2.79 -7.37
CA ARG A 381 9.12 -2.42 -7.50
C ARG A 381 8.57 -3.12 -8.74
N ILE A 382 7.45 -3.82 -8.57
CA ILE A 382 6.78 -4.58 -9.63
C ILE A 382 5.37 -4.05 -9.81
N CYS A 383 4.99 -3.78 -11.05
CA CYS A 383 3.64 -3.41 -11.45
C CYS A 383 3.14 -4.42 -12.48
N ILE A 384 1.93 -4.94 -12.27
CA ILE A 384 1.25 -5.91 -13.13
C ILE A 384 -0.18 -5.39 -13.33
N PRO A 385 -0.43 -4.55 -14.35
CA PRO A 385 -1.75 -4.02 -14.64
C PRO A 385 -2.80 -5.15 -14.79
N GLY A 386 -3.93 -4.99 -14.12
CA GLY A 386 -5.00 -5.99 -13.98
C GLY A 386 -4.80 -7.01 -12.87
N MET A 387 -3.73 -6.89 -12.08
CA MET A 387 -3.41 -7.82 -11.00
C MET A 387 -2.85 -7.13 -9.73
N SER A 388 -1.96 -6.14 -9.88
CA SER A 388 -1.33 -5.46 -8.73
C SER A 388 -1.96 -4.12 -8.38
N ASP A 389 -2.96 -3.69 -9.14
CA ASP A 389 -3.71 -2.45 -8.93
C ASP A 389 -4.43 -2.52 -7.59
N ILE A 390 -4.40 -1.41 -6.86
CA ILE A 390 -5.15 -1.22 -5.60
C ILE A 390 -6.36 -0.35 -5.87
N TYR A 391 -6.14 0.73 -6.60
CA TYR A 391 -7.15 1.71 -6.95
C TYR A 391 -7.58 1.53 -8.40
N PRO A 392 -8.86 1.80 -8.71
CA PRO A 392 -9.37 1.80 -10.08
C PRO A 392 -8.63 2.79 -10.98
N VAL A 393 -8.65 2.55 -12.30
CA VAL A 393 -7.95 3.41 -13.26
C VAL A 393 -8.63 4.77 -13.41
N GLU A 394 -9.93 4.81 -13.14
CA GLU A 394 -10.78 5.99 -13.13
C GLU A 394 -10.30 7.04 -12.12
N ASP A 395 -9.65 6.64 -11.03
CA ASP A 395 -9.11 7.57 -10.02
C ASP A 395 -8.00 8.46 -10.59
N LEU A 396 -7.37 8.07 -11.71
CA LEU A 396 -6.43 8.94 -12.41
C LEU A 396 -7.10 10.21 -12.96
N GLU A 397 -8.41 10.16 -13.23
CA GLU A 397 -9.23 11.29 -13.69
C GLU A 397 -10.01 11.94 -12.55
N TRP A 398 -10.58 11.15 -11.63
CA TRP A 398 -11.58 11.62 -10.66
C TRP A 398 -11.08 11.77 -9.22
N GLU A 399 -10.01 11.07 -8.82
CA GLU A 399 -9.46 11.08 -7.45
C GLU A 399 -7.92 11.19 -7.47
N ASN A 400 -7.39 12.08 -8.31
CA ASN A 400 -5.95 12.14 -8.52
C ASN A 400 -5.25 12.84 -7.34
N ASN A 401 -4.22 12.22 -6.77
CA ASN A 401 -3.51 12.77 -5.61
C ASN A 401 -2.83 14.13 -5.85
N ASN A 402 -2.73 14.58 -7.10
CA ASN A 402 -2.07 15.82 -7.48
C ASN A 402 -3.02 17.02 -7.58
N GLU A 403 -4.33 16.85 -7.39
CA GLU A 403 -5.33 17.92 -7.59
C GLU A 403 -5.05 19.14 -6.71
N GLY A 404 -4.66 18.92 -5.44
CA GLY A 404 -4.31 20.02 -4.54
C GLY A 404 -3.07 20.82 -4.98
N ALA A 405 -2.21 20.24 -5.82
CA ALA A 405 -0.98 20.87 -6.27
C ALA A 405 -1.23 22.17 -7.04
N VAL A 406 -2.27 22.22 -7.89
CA VAL A 406 -2.60 23.41 -8.70
C VAL A 406 -3.07 24.60 -7.83
N LEU A 407 -3.57 24.31 -6.62
CA LEU A 407 -4.04 25.29 -5.66
C LEU A 407 -3.00 25.65 -4.59
N ARG A 408 -1.96 24.82 -4.43
CA ARG A 408 -0.93 24.93 -3.38
C ARG A 408 -0.35 26.33 -3.24
N SER A 409 0.09 26.95 -4.34
CA SER A 409 0.69 28.28 -4.33
C SER A 409 -0.29 29.37 -3.83
N LYS A 410 -1.56 29.29 -4.28
CA LYS A 410 -2.62 30.21 -3.81
C LYS A 410 -2.90 30.00 -2.32
N LEU A 411 -3.02 28.75 -1.87
CA LEU A 411 -3.37 28.41 -0.49
C LEU A 411 -2.25 28.73 0.51
N LEU A 412 -0.99 28.56 0.12
CA LEU A 412 0.15 28.94 0.97
C LEU A 412 0.37 30.47 1.05
N SER A 413 -0.18 31.23 0.10
CA SER A 413 -0.04 32.69 0.02
C SER A 413 -1.30 33.47 0.41
N LEU A 414 -2.31 32.81 1.00
CA LEU A 414 -3.65 33.38 1.27
C LEU A 414 -3.65 34.79 1.86
N SER A 415 -2.78 35.06 2.83
CA SER A 415 -2.67 36.36 3.51
C SER A 415 -2.22 37.52 2.61
N GLN A 416 -1.64 37.21 1.45
CA GLN A 416 -1.12 38.18 0.48
C GLN A 416 -2.10 38.41 -0.68
N LEU A 417 -3.14 37.59 -0.78
CA LEU A 417 -4.10 37.65 -1.89
C LEU A 417 -5.17 38.72 -1.65
N SER A 418 -5.73 39.24 -2.75
CA SER A 418 -6.81 40.22 -2.67
C SER A 418 -8.18 39.57 -2.43
N PRO A 419 -9.18 40.30 -1.91
CA PRO A 419 -10.55 39.79 -1.78
C PRO A 419 -11.16 39.24 -3.07
N ASN A 420 -10.78 39.77 -4.23
CA ASN A 420 -11.26 39.24 -5.51
C ASN A 420 -10.68 37.85 -5.83
N VAL A 421 -9.46 37.58 -5.40
CA VAL A 421 -8.82 36.27 -5.57
C VAL A 421 -9.42 35.26 -4.59
N TRP A 422 -9.63 35.65 -3.32
CA TRP A 422 -10.33 34.80 -2.35
C TRP A 422 -11.72 34.37 -2.84
N ARG A 423 -12.50 35.29 -3.42
CA ARG A 423 -13.82 34.96 -3.96
C ARG A 423 -13.74 33.96 -5.10
N LYS A 424 -12.77 34.09 -6.00
CA LYS A 424 -12.56 33.12 -7.10
C LYS A 424 -12.14 31.76 -6.57
N LEU A 425 -11.21 31.75 -5.62
CA LEU A 425 -10.76 30.52 -4.96
C LEU A 425 -11.93 29.80 -4.28
N LEU A 426 -12.81 30.53 -3.59
CA LEU A 426 -13.99 29.92 -2.96
C LEU A 426 -14.90 29.26 -4.00
N VAL A 427 -15.15 29.92 -5.15
CA VAL A 427 -15.92 29.33 -6.26
C VAL A 427 -15.25 28.09 -6.83
N GLU A 428 -13.92 28.12 -6.98
CA GLU A 428 -13.11 26.98 -7.45
C GLU A 428 -13.21 25.79 -6.48
N LEU A 429 -13.10 26.03 -5.17
CA LEU A 429 -13.23 25.01 -4.13
C LEU A 429 -14.67 24.47 -3.97
N ASP A 430 -15.69 25.26 -4.30
CA ASP A 430 -17.09 24.82 -4.29
C ASP A 430 -17.46 24.05 -5.57
N ALA A 431 -16.70 24.22 -6.65
CA ALA A 431 -16.92 23.52 -7.91
C ALA A 431 -16.25 22.13 -7.96
N GLY A 432 -15.16 21.92 -7.21
CA GLY A 432 -14.36 20.69 -7.26
C GLY A 432 -14.90 19.48 -6.46
N ASP A 433 -16.14 19.52 -5.98
CA ASP A 433 -16.82 18.44 -5.25
C ASP A 433 -16.03 17.75 -4.12
N TYR A 434 -15.13 18.49 -3.49
CA TYR A 434 -14.25 17.96 -2.43
C TYR A 434 -14.99 17.69 -1.11
N PRO A 435 -14.61 16.64 -0.36
CA PRO A 435 -15.12 16.41 0.99
C PRO A 435 -14.82 17.60 1.92
N GLU A 436 -15.82 18.01 2.70
CA GLU A 436 -15.68 19.14 3.63
C GLU A 436 -14.67 18.83 4.76
N ASP A 437 -14.48 17.56 5.12
CA ASP A 437 -13.52 17.06 6.12
C ASP A 437 -12.14 16.74 5.56
N LEU A 438 -11.88 17.05 4.28
CA LEU A 438 -10.58 16.86 3.63
C LEU A 438 -9.45 17.60 4.39
N PRO A 439 -8.40 16.89 4.86
CA PRO A 439 -7.24 17.52 5.49
C PRO A 439 -6.44 18.36 4.48
N VAL A 440 -6.46 19.69 4.64
CA VAL A 440 -5.88 20.61 3.65
C VAL A 440 -4.37 20.41 3.50
N ALA A 441 -3.64 20.17 4.59
CA ALA A 441 -2.19 19.95 4.51
C ALA A 441 -1.85 18.69 3.69
N GLY A 442 -2.52 17.56 3.95
CA GLY A 442 -2.32 16.32 3.20
C GLY A 442 -2.66 16.47 1.72
N TRP A 443 -3.81 17.10 1.42
CA TRP A 443 -4.23 17.38 0.05
C TRP A 443 -3.24 18.25 -0.73
N LEU A 444 -2.55 19.17 -0.05
CA LEU A 444 -1.50 20.00 -0.65
C LEU A 444 -0.13 19.31 -0.72
N GLY A 445 0.01 18.10 -0.19
CA GLY A 445 1.27 17.39 -0.05
C GLY A 445 2.22 18.01 0.98
N LEU A 446 1.69 18.48 2.11
CA LEU A 446 2.46 19.17 3.15
C LEU A 446 2.56 18.31 4.42
N LEU A 447 3.78 18.17 4.93
CA LEU A 447 3.99 17.68 6.28
C LEU A 447 3.84 18.84 7.27
N ALA A 448 2.65 18.97 7.86
CA ALA A 448 2.35 20.05 8.80
C ALA A 448 3.01 19.84 10.17
N ASP A 449 3.46 20.94 10.80
CA ASP A 449 3.90 20.93 12.19
C ASP A 449 2.73 20.54 13.10
N LYS A 450 2.97 19.61 14.03
CA LYS A 450 1.95 18.99 14.90
C LYS A 450 1.01 20.00 15.57
N ASP A 451 1.54 21.12 16.06
CA ASP A 451 0.80 22.12 16.83
C ASP A 451 0.42 23.37 15.98
N SER A 452 0.52 23.28 14.66
CA SER A 452 0.14 24.35 13.74
C SER A 452 -1.33 24.27 13.34
N LEU A 453 -1.91 25.38 12.85
CA LEU A 453 -3.26 25.35 12.26
C LEU A 453 -3.35 24.34 11.10
N TRP A 454 -2.28 24.18 10.32
CA TRP A 454 -2.24 23.29 9.16
C TRP A 454 -2.44 21.81 9.52
N SER A 455 -2.07 21.37 10.73
CA SER A 455 -2.21 19.96 11.12
C SER A 455 -3.68 19.55 11.32
N THR A 456 -4.55 20.50 11.64
CA THR A 456 -5.98 20.26 11.85
C THR A 456 -6.87 20.85 10.77
N LEU A 457 -6.37 21.80 9.97
CA LEU A 457 -7.17 22.53 8.99
C LEU A 457 -7.91 21.60 8.03
N ARG A 458 -9.24 21.71 8.02
CA ARG A 458 -10.13 21.03 7.06
C ARG A 458 -10.63 21.97 5.98
N LEU A 459 -11.08 21.42 4.86
CA LEU A 459 -11.57 22.23 3.74
C LEU A 459 -12.75 23.12 4.14
N ALA A 460 -13.70 22.62 4.93
CA ALA A 460 -14.82 23.42 5.42
C ALA A 460 -14.36 24.62 6.27
N GLU A 461 -13.33 24.43 7.09
CA GLU A 461 -12.75 25.50 7.92
C GLU A 461 -12.04 26.54 7.04
N LEU A 462 -11.31 26.10 6.01
CA LEU A 462 -10.69 26.99 5.04
C LEU A 462 -11.74 27.83 4.29
N LYS A 463 -12.83 27.20 3.81
CA LYS A 463 -13.96 27.89 3.17
C LYS A 463 -14.60 28.92 4.11
N LEU A 464 -14.80 28.56 5.38
CA LEU A 464 -15.28 29.48 6.41
C LEU A 464 -14.32 30.66 6.62
N MET A 465 -13.00 30.43 6.70
CA MET A 465 -12.00 31.48 6.84
C MET A 465 -12.05 32.47 5.66
N LEU A 466 -12.21 31.98 4.43
CA LEU A 466 -12.36 32.81 3.24
C LEU A 466 -13.65 33.64 3.29
N LEU A 467 -14.78 33.02 3.65
CA LEU A 467 -16.08 33.71 3.80
C LEU A 467 -16.02 34.83 4.86
N LEU A 468 -15.39 34.56 6.01
CA LEU A 468 -15.19 35.54 7.06
C LEU A 468 -14.30 36.71 6.59
N ALA A 469 -13.20 36.41 5.89
CA ALA A 469 -12.31 37.43 5.34
C ALA A 469 -13.01 38.31 4.29
N LEU A 470 -13.97 37.74 3.55
CA LEU A 470 -14.81 38.43 2.58
C LEU A 470 -15.98 39.21 3.21
N GLN A 471 -16.23 39.05 4.52
CA GLN A 471 -17.42 39.54 5.20
C GLN A 471 -18.72 39.05 4.53
N ASP A 472 -18.72 37.82 4.03
CA ASP A 472 -19.87 37.23 3.34
C ASP A 472 -20.95 36.80 4.36
N PRO A 473 -22.23 37.15 4.15
CA PRO A 473 -23.30 36.80 5.07
C PRO A 473 -23.53 35.28 5.23
N THR A 474 -23.09 34.47 4.26
CA THR A 474 -23.20 32.99 4.31
C THR A 474 -22.19 32.35 5.26
N ALA A 475 -21.24 33.11 5.82
CA ALA A 475 -20.28 32.60 6.81
C ALA A 475 -20.96 31.94 8.02
N ASN A 476 -22.13 32.42 8.44
CA ASN A 476 -22.88 31.80 9.54
C ASN A 476 -23.39 30.39 9.20
N GLU A 477 -23.73 30.13 7.94
CA GLU A 477 -24.16 28.81 7.47
C GLU A 477 -22.96 27.87 7.36
N ALA A 478 -21.82 28.37 6.85
CA ALA A 478 -20.57 27.62 6.79
C ALA A 478 -20.06 27.25 8.20
N LEU A 479 -20.25 28.12 9.21
CA LEU A 479 -19.88 27.82 10.59
C LEU A 479 -20.57 26.55 11.10
N GLY A 480 -21.84 26.32 10.75
CA GLY A 480 -22.56 25.09 11.11
C GLY A 480 -21.95 23.82 10.50
N ARG A 481 -21.34 23.91 9.31
CA ARG A 481 -20.64 22.82 8.63
C ARG A 481 -19.25 22.56 9.21
N SER A 482 -18.53 23.60 9.62
CA SER A 482 -17.17 23.47 10.18
C SER A 482 -17.15 23.04 11.65
N LEU A 483 -18.14 23.43 12.46
CA LEU A 483 -18.16 23.16 13.92
C LEU A 483 -18.02 21.68 14.31
N PRO A 484 -18.66 20.71 13.62
CA PRO A 484 -18.45 19.29 13.89
C PRO A 484 -17.03 18.81 13.61
N LEU A 485 -16.29 19.50 12.73
CA LEU A 485 -14.95 19.11 12.28
C LEU A 485 -13.83 19.68 13.17
N ILE A 486 -14.12 20.75 13.93
CA ILE A 486 -13.19 21.41 14.87
C ILE A 486 -12.83 20.53 16.08
N HIS A 487 -13.52 19.40 16.28
CA HIS A 487 -13.38 18.52 17.44
C HIS A 487 -13.01 17.06 17.12
N CYS A 488 -12.62 16.75 15.89
CA CYS A 488 -12.14 15.43 15.49
C CYS A 488 -10.61 15.36 15.48
#